data_AF-K3ZM79-F1
#
_entry.id   AF-K3ZM79-F1
#
_cell.length_a   1.000
_cell.length_b   1.000
_cell.length_c   1.000
_cell.angle_alpha   90.00
_cell.angle_beta   90.00
_cell.angle_gamma   90.00
#
_symmetry.space_group_name_H-M   'P 1'
#
loop_
_entity.id
_entity.type
_entity.pdbx_description
1 polymer ?
#
loop_
_entity_poly.entity_id
_entity_poly.type
_entity_poly.pdbx_seq_one_letter_code
_entity_poly.pdbx_strand_id
1 'polypeptide(L)'
;MGDHTEERQEGSPWTMATKPCAVGFGGPESEIVQRLIDDEKELKVVSVLGPGGLGKTTLAREVFKKQRSQFDCGAIVYVGRYPSLDDT
;
A
#
# COMPACT_ATOMS: atom_id res chain seq x y z
N MET A 1 36.22 28.01 2.34
CA MET A 1 36.18 27.00 3.41
C MET A 1 34.77 27.05 3.95
N GLY A 2 33.86 26.33 3.28
CA GLY A 2 32.45 26.31 3.66
C GLY A 2 32.23 25.14 4.59
N ASP A 3 31.74 25.43 5.79
CA ASP A 3 31.39 24.43 6.78
C ASP A 3 30.38 23.44 6.21
N HIS A 4 30.78 22.17 6.16
CA HIS A 4 29.87 21.06 5.91
C HIS A 4 28.97 20.92 7.14
N THR A 5 27.72 21.33 7.02
CA THR A 5 26.68 20.96 7.99
C THR A 5 26.40 19.47 7.84
N GLU A 6 26.98 18.69 8.76
CA GLU A 6 26.67 17.28 8.97
C GLU A 6 25.28 17.18 9.61
N GLU A 7 24.26 16.95 8.79
CA GLU A 7 22.91 16.63 9.26
C GLU A 7 22.91 15.24 9.88
N ARG A 8 22.98 15.25 11.20
CA ARG A 8 22.84 14.11 12.10
C ARG A 8 21.43 13.52 11.92
N GLN A 9 21.33 12.39 11.23
CA GLN A 9 20.10 11.58 11.25
C GLN A 9 19.91 11.00 12.66
N GLU A 10 19.07 11.65 13.46
CA GLU A 10 18.59 11.12 14.73
C GLU A 10 17.55 10.02 14.45
N GLY A 11 18.04 8.81 14.17
CA GLY A 11 17.20 7.61 14.12
C GLY A 11 16.59 7.34 15.49
N SER A 12 15.28 7.54 15.63
CA SER A 12 14.55 7.24 16.85
C SER A 12 14.60 5.73 17.18
N PRO A 13 14.99 5.32 18.41
CA PRO A 13 15.14 3.91 18.81
C PRO A 13 13.88 3.04 18.75
N TRP A 14 12.70 3.61 18.47
CA TRP A 14 11.42 2.90 18.54
C TRP A 14 10.82 2.50 17.18
N THR A 15 11.44 2.86 16.06
CA THR A 15 10.96 2.42 14.72
C THR A 15 11.64 1.14 14.25
N MET A 16 11.67 0.10 15.08
CA MET A 16 11.77 -1.28 14.59
C MET A 16 10.35 -1.82 14.35
N ALA A 17 9.60 -1.14 13.48
CA ALA A 17 8.56 -1.84 12.76
C ALA A 17 9.30 -2.72 11.74
N THR A 18 9.60 -3.97 12.11
CA THR A 18 10.06 -4.99 11.16
C THR A 18 9.05 -4.99 10.03
N LYS A 19 9.44 -4.45 8.88
CA LYS A 19 8.62 -4.52 7.67
C LYS A 19 8.36 -6.01 7.46
N PRO A 20 7.10 -6.47 7.48
CA PRO A 20 6.84 -7.88 7.24
C PRO A 20 7.44 -8.24 5.88
N CYS A 21 8.31 -9.25 5.86
CA CYS A 21 8.98 -9.69 4.65
C CYS A 21 7.92 -10.38 3.77
N ALA A 22 7.18 -9.57 3.01
CA ALA A 22 6.16 -10.03 2.09
C ALA A 22 6.85 -10.71 0.89
N VAL A 23 7.10 -12.00 1.00
CA VAL A 23 7.71 -12.83 -0.04
C VAL A 23 6.63 -13.59 -0.82
N GLY A 24 6.83 -13.78 -2.13
CA GLY A 24 5.95 -14.62 -2.97
C GLY A 24 4.78 -13.91 -3.67
N PHE A 25 4.67 -12.58 -3.58
CA PHE A 25 3.57 -11.83 -4.21
C PHE A 25 3.81 -11.38 -5.65
N GLY A 26 4.98 -11.63 -6.24
CA GLY A 26 5.35 -11.06 -7.55
C GLY A 26 4.34 -11.29 -8.68
N GLY A 27 3.74 -12.49 -8.75
CA GLY A 27 2.72 -12.81 -9.76
C GLY A 27 1.37 -12.11 -9.52
N PRO A 28 0.71 -12.35 -8.38
CA PRO A 28 -0.55 -11.68 -8.05
C PRO A 28 -0.43 -10.14 -8.04
N GLU A 29 0.73 -9.61 -7.63
CA GLU A 29 1.03 -8.18 -7.67
C GLU A 29 1.04 -7.64 -9.10
N SER A 30 1.77 -8.28 -10.03
CA SER A 30 1.85 -7.80 -11.41
C SER A 30 0.49 -7.83 -12.10
N GLU A 31 -0.33 -8.85 -11.82
CA GLU A 31 -1.69 -8.94 -12.35
C GLU A 31 -2.59 -7.80 -11.87
N ILE A 32 -2.54 -7.46 -10.58
CA ILE A 32 -3.31 -6.34 -10.03
C ILE A 32 -2.84 -5.02 -10.65
N VAL A 33 -1.53 -4.82 -10.77
CA VAL A 33 -0.95 -3.61 -11.35
C VAL A 33 -1.37 -3.44 -12.81
N GLN A 34 -1.26 -4.50 -13.63
CA GLN A 34 -1.63 -4.44 -15.05
C GLN A 34 -3.11 -4.11 -15.27
N ARG A 35 -4.00 -4.51 -14.34
CA ARG A 35 -5.43 -4.18 -14.42
C ARG A 35 -5.76 -2.78 -13.94
N LEU A 36 -4.94 -2.20 -13.05
CA LEU A 36 -5.20 -0.88 -12.46
C LEU A 36 -4.47 0.25 -13.18
N ILE A 37 -3.32 -0.04 -13.78
CA ILE A 37 -2.43 0.93 -14.38
C ILE A 37 -2.35 0.68 -15.88
N ASP A 38 -3.04 1.51 -16.65
CA ASP A 38 -2.86 1.67 -18.09
C ASP A 38 -3.25 3.11 -18.49
N ASP A 39 -3.25 3.41 -19.79
CA ASP A 39 -3.49 4.75 -20.32
C ASP A 39 -4.99 5.17 -20.32
N GLU A 40 -5.90 4.27 -19.95
CA GLU A 40 -7.34 4.53 -19.90
C GLU A 40 -7.71 5.26 -18.60
N LYS A 41 -8.48 6.35 -18.74
CA LYS A 41 -8.90 7.21 -17.62
C LYS A 41 -10.19 6.79 -16.94
N GLU A 42 -10.63 5.55 -17.16
CA GLU A 42 -11.87 5.02 -16.58
C GLU A 42 -11.67 4.58 -15.12
N LEU A 43 -12.75 4.58 -14.34
CA LEU A 43 -12.73 4.07 -12.97
C LEU A 43 -12.58 2.55 -12.99
N LYS A 44 -11.53 2.04 -12.33
CA LYS A 44 -11.22 0.60 -12.26
C LYS A 44 -11.28 0.08 -10.83
N VAL A 45 -11.82 -1.12 -10.68
CA VAL A 45 -11.97 -1.79 -9.39
C VAL A 45 -11.44 -3.22 -9.50
N VAL A 46 -10.54 -3.58 -8.59
CA VAL A 46 -10.00 -4.94 -8.46
C VAL A 46 -10.35 -5.50 -7.09
N SER A 47 -10.95 -6.69 -7.06
CA SER A 47 -11.29 -7.41 -5.83
C SER A 47 -10.31 -8.56 -5.58
N VAL A 48 -9.71 -8.61 -4.39
CA VAL A 48 -8.81 -9.69 -3.98
C VAL A 48 -9.57 -10.64 -3.06
N LEU A 49 -9.91 -11.83 -3.57
CA LEU A 49 -10.71 -12.85 -2.87
C LEU A 49 -9.86 -14.06 -2.47
N GLY A 50 -10.28 -14.78 -1.43
CA GLY A 50 -9.60 -15.98 -0.97
C GLY A 50 -9.80 -16.27 0.52
N PRO A 51 -9.33 -17.43 1.01
CA PRO A 51 -9.48 -17.85 2.40
C PRO A 51 -8.84 -16.89 3.42
N GLY A 52 -9.26 -17.00 4.68
CA GLY A 52 -8.63 -16.30 5.80
C GLY A 52 -7.15 -16.67 5.93
N GLY A 53 -6.32 -15.72 6.39
CA GLY A 53 -4.88 -15.96 6.60
C GLY A 53 -4.00 -15.93 5.34
N LEU A 54 -4.57 -15.88 4.12
CA LEU A 54 -3.79 -15.90 2.86
C LEU A 54 -2.97 -14.61 2.59
N GLY A 55 -3.13 -13.56 3.40
CA GLY A 55 -2.39 -12.32 3.21
C GLY A 55 -2.95 -11.38 2.14
N LYS A 56 -4.25 -11.48 1.79
CA LYS A 56 -4.93 -10.60 0.81
C LYS A 56 -4.74 -9.12 1.12
N THR A 57 -4.99 -8.73 2.38
CA THR A 57 -4.78 -7.35 2.86
C THR A 57 -3.31 -6.95 2.77
N THR A 58 -2.38 -7.90 2.96
CA THR A 58 -0.94 -7.67 2.81
C THR A 58 -0.60 -7.40 1.34
N LEU A 59 -1.07 -8.22 0.40
CA LEU A 59 -0.89 -8.01 -1.04
C LEU A 59 -1.41 -6.64 -1.49
N ALA A 60 -2.65 -6.30 -1.12
CA ALA A 60 -3.24 -5.00 -1.47
C ALA A 60 -2.43 -3.82 -0.92
N ARG A 61 -1.93 -3.92 0.32
CA ARG A 61 -1.08 -2.90 0.94
C ARG A 61 0.27 -2.76 0.23
N GLU A 62 0.89 -3.86 -0.19
CA GLU A 62 2.17 -3.81 -0.91
C GLU A 62 2.00 -3.21 -2.31
N VAL A 63 0.97 -3.60 -3.06
CA VAL A 63 0.62 -2.96 -4.35
C VAL A 63 0.41 -1.45 -4.17
N PHE A 64 -0.41 -1.06 -3.18
CA PHE A 64 -0.69 0.36 -2.91
C PHE A 64 0.58 1.16 -2.63
N LYS A 65 1.50 0.64 -1.79
CA LYS A 65 2.77 1.31 -1.49
C LYS A 65 3.64 1.48 -2.73
N LYS A 66 3.74 0.44 -3.56
CA LYS A 66 4.60 0.46 -4.75
C LYS A 66 4.07 1.39 -5.82
N GLN A 67 2.74 1.46 -5.99
CA GLN A 67 2.11 2.26 -7.03
C GLN A 67 1.57 3.61 -6.55
N ARG A 68 1.85 4.01 -5.31
CA ARG A 68 1.35 5.28 -4.75
C ARG A 68 1.72 6.50 -5.59
N SER A 69 2.87 6.48 -6.26
CA SER A 69 3.36 7.57 -7.12
C SER A 69 2.61 7.70 -8.45
N GLN A 70 1.82 6.70 -8.84
CA GLN A 70 1.05 6.71 -10.09
C GLN A 70 -0.32 7.39 -9.93
N PHE A 71 -0.67 7.80 -8.72
CA PHE A 71 -1.95 8.44 -8.41
C PHE A 71 -1.71 9.76 -7.69
N ASP A 72 -2.47 10.79 -8.05
CA ASP A 72 -2.43 12.09 -7.38
C ASP A 72 -2.75 11.96 -5.88
N CYS A 73 -3.68 11.05 -5.55
CA CYS A 73 -4.11 10.76 -4.20
C CYS A 73 -4.26 9.26 -3.94
N GLY A 74 -4.33 8.87 -2.67
CA GLY A 74 -4.51 7.48 -2.29
C GLY A 74 -4.78 7.33 -0.81
N ALA A 75 -5.63 6.37 -0.46
CA ALA A 75 -6.01 6.05 0.91
C ALA A 75 -6.13 4.55 1.10
N ILE A 76 -5.93 4.08 2.34
CA ILE A 76 -6.27 2.73 2.79
C ILE A 76 -7.38 2.88 3.82
N VAL A 77 -8.53 2.27 3.56
CA VAL A 77 -9.69 2.30 4.45
C VAL A 77 -9.93 0.90 5.03
N TYR A 78 -10.13 0.83 6.34
CA TYR A 78 -10.45 -0.41 7.03
C TYR A 78 -11.92 -0.41 7.40
N VAL A 79 -12.69 -1.36 6.87
CA VAL A 79 -14.13 -1.49 7.15
C VAL A 79 -14.36 -2.74 7.97
N GLY A 80 -15.04 -2.59 9.10
CA GLY A 80 -15.43 -3.69 9.99
C GLY A 80 -16.71 -4.40 9.52
N ARG A 81 -17.11 -5.44 10.25
CA ARG A 81 -18.33 -6.24 9.93
C ARG A 81 -19.62 -5.41 9.99
N TYR A 82 -19.66 -4.39 10.83
CA TYR A 82 -20.81 -3.53 11.03
C TYR A 82 -20.38 -2.08 10.77
N PRO A 83 -20.36 -1.64 9.51
CA PRO A 83 -20.16 -0.24 9.21
C PRO A 83 -21.41 0.54 9.65
N SER A 84 -21.26 1.55 10.50
CA SER A 84 -22.28 2.57 10.62
C SER A 84 -22.18 3.46 9.39
N LEU A 85 -23.25 3.53 8.61
CA LEU A 85 -23.42 4.53 7.58
C LEU A 85 -24.27 5.62 8.23
N ASP A 86 -23.60 6.58 8.85
CA ASP A 86 -24.27 7.78 9.32
C ASP A 86 -24.56 8.63 8.07
N ASP A 87 -25.74 8.41 7.48
CA ASP A 87 -26.29 9.26 6.42
C ASP A 87 -26.58 10.64 7.04
N THR A 88 -25.69 11.60 6.81
CA THR A 88 -25.91 13.02 7.14
C THR A 88 -26.72 13.71 6.05
#